data_AF-A0A3D8K0U8-F1
#
_entry.id   AF-A0A3D8K0U8-F1
#
_cell.length_a   1.000
_cell.length_b   1.000
_cell.length_c   1.000
_cell.angle_alpha   90.00
_cell.angle_beta   90.00
_cell.angle_gamma   90.00
#
_symmetry.space_group_name_H-M   'P 1'
#
loop_
_entity.id
_entity.type
_entity.pdbx_description
1 polymer ?
#
loop_
_entity_poly.entity_id
_entity_poly.type
_entity_poly.pdbx_seq_one_letter_code
_entity_poly.pdbx_strand_id
1 'polypeptide(L)'
;MSLTSPQTDPGPSPLALDLQSLGQLVRKQRIACELSLLDAADAMNVDAVLLGHIEDGQTVDTDSLLTVLRGLGLRLLVMPTGDAEVTLRMLGHTISYQPAAPPNAGLSDAGTSFVLDETTPTLFVDFDGTLHVGRAFIDECNQITLDSGRRPMEFAPLLVELLEPYPDVEIVLTTSWLQKLSVAEVVSHLPLELAGRVVGTTRDIKPRMSYVLSGADRTYVIVSYAYGHRLKNWLAIDDAVFGASQFGREPGALLAHFLLLDSARGIGDAIPRQHIRRWLADVHHDRSF
;
A
#
# COMPACT_ATOMS: atom_id res chain seq x y z
N MET A 1 24.23 31.94 0.07
CA MET A 1 24.65 30.84 -0.83
C MET A 1 23.73 29.67 -0.56
N SER A 2 22.66 29.56 -1.34
CA SER A 2 21.69 28.46 -1.20
C SER A 2 22.25 27.25 -1.95
N LEU A 3 22.52 26.17 -1.21
CA LEU A 3 22.86 24.87 -1.79
C LEU A 3 21.57 24.27 -2.35
N THR A 4 21.34 24.45 -3.65
CA THR A 4 20.37 23.65 -4.40
C THR A 4 20.91 22.23 -4.51
N SER A 5 20.29 21.29 -3.79
CA SER A 5 20.51 19.86 -3.98
C SER A 5 20.27 19.50 -5.44
N PRO A 6 21.07 18.62 -6.06
CA PRO A 6 20.84 18.19 -7.42
C PRO A 6 19.52 17.41 -7.45
N GLN A 7 18.54 17.94 -8.20
CA GLN A 7 17.43 17.13 -8.66
C GLN A 7 18.02 16.10 -9.64
N THR A 8 18.35 14.91 -9.12
CA THR A 8 18.55 13.74 -9.96
C THR A 8 17.20 13.45 -10.60
N ASP A 9 17.08 13.75 -11.88
CA ASP A 9 15.95 13.34 -12.69
C ASP A 9 15.84 11.81 -12.54
N PRO A 10 14.80 11.29 -11.85
CA PRO A 10 14.68 9.85 -11.70
C PRO A 10 14.57 9.30 -13.12
N GLY A 11 15.38 8.30 -13.43
CA GLY A 11 15.34 7.66 -14.73
C GLY A 11 13.90 7.24 -15.12
N PRO A 12 13.68 6.81 -16.37
CA PRO A 12 12.38 6.26 -16.77
C PRO A 12 11.90 5.21 -15.76
N SER A 13 10.61 5.24 -15.43
CA SER A 13 10.02 4.24 -14.52
C SER A 13 10.33 2.84 -15.03
N PRO A 14 10.88 1.93 -14.21
CA PRO A 14 11.15 0.56 -14.61
C PRO A 14 9.89 -0.32 -14.65
N LEU A 15 8.71 0.26 -14.41
CA LEU A 15 7.44 -0.47 -14.39
C LEU A 15 6.91 -0.72 -15.82
N ALA A 16 6.74 -1.99 -16.16
CA ALA A 16 5.96 -2.42 -17.32
C ALA A 16 4.56 -2.86 -16.87
N LEU A 17 3.52 -2.18 -17.36
CA LEU A 17 2.11 -2.49 -17.08
C LEU A 17 1.49 -3.43 -18.11
N ASP A 18 2.10 -3.52 -19.28
CA ASP A 18 1.68 -4.31 -20.44
C ASP A 18 2.88 -4.62 -21.35
N LEU A 19 2.67 -5.40 -22.40
CA LEU A 19 3.74 -5.74 -23.36
C LEU A 19 4.27 -4.50 -24.09
N GLN A 20 3.43 -3.48 -24.31
CA GLN A 20 3.84 -2.25 -24.98
C GLN A 20 4.87 -1.47 -24.15
N SER A 21 4.58 -1.26 -22.87
CA SER A 21 5.48 -0.59 -21.91
C SER A 21 6.72 -1.43 -21.64
N LEU A 22 6.60 -2.76 -21.58
CA LEU A 22 7.77 -3.66 -21.52
C LEU A 22 8.67 -3.50 -22.75
N GLY A 23 8.10 -3.49 -23.95
CA GLY A 23 8.82 -3.30 -25.20
C GLY A 23 9.55 -1.95 -25.27
N GLN A 24 8.92 -0.89 -24.76
CA GLN A 24 9.56 0.42 -24.65
C GLN A 24 10.78 0.40 -23.72
N LEU A 25 10.71 -0.31 -22.58
CA LEU A 25 11.85 -0.47 -21.67
C LEU A 25 13.00 -1.24 -22.34
N VAL A 26 12.68 -2.32 -23.07
CA VAL A 26 13.65 -3.10 -23.85
C VAL A 26 14.33 -2.23 -24.91
N ARG A 27 13.54 -1.52 -25.72
CA ARG A 27 14.05 -0.61 -26.77
C ARG A 27 14.93 0.49 -26.18
N LYS A 28 14.49 1.10 -25.08
CA LYS A 28 15.25 2.16 -24.42
C LYS A 28 16.58 1.64 -23.88
N GLN A 29 16.59 0.46 -23.27
CA GLN A 29 17.82 -0.14 -22.78
C GLN A 29 18.77 -0.47 -23.91
N ARG A 30 18.29 -1.03 -25.03
CA ARG A 30 19.13 -1.29 -26.21
C ARG A 30 19.77 0.00 -26.74
N ILE A 31 18.99 1.08 -26.86
CA ILE A 31 19.49 2.39 -27.29
C ILE A 31 20.52 2.93 -26.29
N ALA A 32 20.31 2.75 -24.99
CA ALA A 32 21.27 3.16 -23.96
C ALA A 32 22.58 2.34 -24.01
N CYS A 33 22.54 1.11 -24.50
CA CYS A 33 23.72 0.30 -24.83
C CYS A 33 24.37 0.67 -26.17
N GLU A 34 23.85 1.67 -26.90
CA GLU A 34 24.32 2.10 -28.22
C GLU A 34 24.29 1.00 -29.31
N LEU A 35 23.41 0.01 -29.16
CA LEU A 35 23.28 -1.11 -30.10
C LEU A 35 22.20 -0.85 -31.14
N SER A 36 22.47 -1.16 -32.41
CA SER A 36 21.40 -1.32 -33.39
C SER A 36 20.56 -2.56 -33.05
N LEU A 37 19.36 -2.66 -33.63
CA LEU A 37 18.50 -3.82 -33.43
C LEU A 37 19.18 -5.11 -33.94
N LEU A 38 19.95 -5.04 -35.03
CA LEU A 38 20.68 -6.18 -35.56
C LEU A 38 21.85 -6.57 -34.65
N ASP A 39 22.66 -5.61 -34.21
CA ASP A 39 23.81 -5.87 -33.34
C ASP A 39 23.39 -6.48 -31.99
N ALA A 40 22.27 -6.00 -31.44
CA ALA A 40 21.74 -6.53 -30.20
C ALA A 40 21.22 -7.96 -30.38
N ALA A 41 20.50 -8.23 -31.47
CA ALA A 41 19.99 -9.56 -31.78
C ALA A 41 21.14 -10.57 -31.94
N ASP A 42 22.17 -10.19 -32.69
CA ASP A 42 23.37 -11.01 -32.90
C ASP A 42 24.12 -11.27 -31.59
N ALA A 43 24.31 -10.25 -30.74
CA ALA A 43 25.00 -10.38 -29.46
C ALA A 43 24.29 -11.32 -28.47
N MET A 44 22.96 -11.42 -28.58
CA MET A 44 22.13 -12.29 -27.75
C MET A 44 21.83 -13.64 -28.40
N ASN A 45 22.29 -13.86 -29.64
CA ASN A 45 21.97 -15.03 -30.47
C ASN A 45 20.46 -15.25 -30.60
N VAL A 46 19.71 -14.18 -30.87
CA VAL A 46 18.27 -14.17 -31.12
C VAL A 46 17.97 -13.63 -32.50
N ASP A 47 16.78 -13.93 -33.03
CA ASP A 47 16.33 -13.38 -34.31
C ASP A 47 16.00 -11.88 -34.18
N ALA A 48 16.41 -11.08 -35.17
CA ALA A 48 16.15 -9.63 -35.18
C ALA A 48 14.65 -9.30 -35.23
N VAL A 49 13.84 -10.08 -35.93
CA VAL A 49 12.38 -9.94 -35.96
C VAL A 49 11.79 -10.23 -34.59
N LEU A 50 12.29 -11.26 -33.89
CA LEU A 50 11.87 -11.56 -32.51
C LEU A 50 12.18 -10.40 -31.56
N LEU A 51 13.37 -9.80 -31.65
CA LEU A 51 13.71 -8.61 -30.85
C LEU A 51 12.80 -7.42 -31.20
N GLY A 52 12.52 -7.21 -32.49
CA GLY A 52 11.57 -6.19 -32.95
C GLY A 52 10.16 -6.39 -32.39
N HIS A 53 9.66 -7.62 -32.40
CA HIS A 53 8.37 -7.98 -31.80
C HIS A 53 8.31 -7.63 -30.32
N ILE A 54 9.37 -7.91 -29.56
CA ILE A 54 9.44 -7.52 -28.14
C ILE A 54 9.40 -6.00 -28.00
N GLU A 55 10.22 -5.26 -28.76
CA GLU A 55 10.27 -3.79 -28.69
C GLU A 55 8.94 -3.11 -29.05
N ASP A 56 8.18 -3.72 -29.95
CA ASP A 56 6.89 -3.23 -30.41
C ASP A 56 5.72 -3.79 -29.57
N GLY A 57 6.00 -4.54 -28.50
CA GLY A 57 5.01 -5.01 -27.52
C GLY A 57 4.15 -6.19 -28.00
N GLN A 58 4.66 -6.98 -28.94
CA GLN A 58 3.98 -8.17 -29.43
C GLN A 58 4.24 -9.38 -28.54
N THR A 59 3.36 -10.38 -28.65
CA THR A 59 3.48 -11.63 -27.91
C THR A 59 4.66 -12.46 -28.41
N VAL A 60 5.51 -12.88 -27.49
CA VAL A 60 6.60 -13.84 -27.70
C VAL A 60 6.55 -14.91 -26.61
N ASP A 61 7.27 -16.00 -26.80
CA ASP A 61 7.44 -16.98 -25.74
C ASP A 61 8.31 -16.42 -24.58
N THR A 62 8.11 -16.97 -23.39
CA THR A 62 8.76 -16.49 -22.17
C THR A 62 10.29 -16.68 -22.19
N ASP A 63 10.79 -17.74 -22.83
CA ASP A 63 12.23 -18.02 -22.88
C ASP A 63 12.96 -16.99 -23.75
N SER A 64 12.38 -16.64 -24.89
CA SER A 64 12.82 -15.55 -25.76
C SER A 64 12.85 -14.21 -25.01
N LEU A 65 11.77 -13.87 -24.31
CA LEU A 65 11.70 -12.64 -23.52
C LEU A 65 12.79 -12.60 -22.44
N LEU A 66 12.93 -13.67 -21.65
CA LEU A 66 13.94 -13.73 -20.58
C LEU A 66 15.38 -13.71 -21.12
N THR A 67 15.61 -14.28 -22.31
CA THR A 67 16.90 -14.23 -23.01
C THR A 67 17.25 -12.80 -23.39
N VAL A 68 16.32 -12.07 -24.02
CA VAL A 68 16.52 -10.67 -24.40
C VAL A 68 16.72 -9.77 -23.20
N LEU A 69 15.87 -9.91 -22.16
CA LEU A 69 16.03 -9.14 -20.92
C LEU A 69 17.42 -9.37 -20.32
N ARG A 70 17.85 -10.63 -20.20
CA ARG A 70 19.18 -10.97 -19.66
C ARG A 70 20.30 -10.40 -20.51
N GLY A 71 20.20 -10.52 -21.83
CA GLY A 71 21.22 -10.06 -22.78
C GLY A 71 21.41 -8.54 -22.79
N LEU A 72 20.34 -7.78 -22.57
CA LEU A 72 20.40 -6.32 -22.43
C LEU A 72 20.71 -5.85 -21.00
N GLY A 73 20.99 -6.76 -20.08
CA GLY A 73 21.28 -6.45 -18.67
C GLY A 73 20.04 -6.09 -17.83
N LEU A 74 18.84 -6.32 -18.35
CA LEU A 74 17.58 -6.15 -17.62
C LEU A 74 17.29 -7.35 -16.72
N ARG A 75 16.47 -7.12 -15.70
CA ARG A 75 15.95 -8.15 -14.79
C ARG A 75 14.46 -7.95 -14.59
N LEU A 76 13.72 -9.04 -14.50
CA LEU A 76 12.30 -9.04 -14.18
C LEU A 76 12.13 -9.36 -12.70
N LEU A 77 11.44 -8.49 -11.97
CA LEU A 77 11.01 -8.72 -10.60
C LEU A 77 9.52 -9.02 -10.59
N VAL A 78 9.12 -10.15 -10.02
CA VAL A 78 7.71 -10.54 -9.86
C VAL A 78 7.34 -10.36 -8.40
N MET A 79 6.38 -9.48 -8.12
CA MET A 79 5.97 -9.13 -6.77
C MET A 79 4.50 -8.70 -6.72
N PRO A 80 3.87 -8.69 -5.53
CA PRO A 80 2.53 -8.13 -5.37
C PRO A 80 2.44 -6.67 -5.84
N THR A 81 1.30 -6.27 -6.42
CA THR A 81 1.08 -4.92 -6.95
C THR A 81 1.31 -3.82 -5.92
N GLY A 82 0.87 -4.02 -4.67
CA GLY A 82 1.13 -3.07 -3.58
C GLY A 82 2.62 -2.91 -3.26
N ASP A 83 3.37 -4.02 -3.24
CA ASP A 83 4.81 -4.00 -2.98
C ASP A 83 5.59 -3.33 -4.12
N ALA A 84 5.10 -3.43 -5.37
CA ALA A 84 5.69 -2.76 -6.52
C ALA A 84 5.63 -1.23 -6.37
N GLU A 85 4.52 -0.68 -5.87
CA GLU A 85 4.38 0.76 -5.63
C GLU A 85 5.39 1.27 -4.61
N VAL A 86 5.51 0.58 -3.48
CA VAL A 86 6.49 0.90 -2.43
C VAL A 86 7.91 0.85 -2.98
N THR A 87 8.25 -0.21 -3.72
CA THR A 87 9.60 -0.41 -4.28
C THR A 87 9.98 0.71 -5.26
N LEU A 88 9.06 1.09 -6.13
CA LEU A 88 9.29 2.18 -7.10
C LEU A 88 9.46 3.53 -6.42
N ARG A 89 8.68 3.83 -5.36
CA ARG A 89 8.90 5.04 -4.54
C ARG A 89 10.26 5.03 -3.86
N MET A 90 10.70 3.89 -3.32
CA MET A 90 12.04 3.74 -2.73
C MET A 90 13.16 3.97 -3.76
N LEU A 91 12.93 3.62 -5.02
CA LEU A 91 13.83 3.90 -6.14
C LEU A 91 13.73 5.35 -6.68
N GLY A 92 12.90 6.20 -6.06
CA GLY A 92 12.75 7.61 -6.43
C GLY A 92 11.75 7.87 -7.56
N HIS A 93 10.95 6.88 -7.97
CA HIS A 93 9.93 7.06 -9.00
C HIS A 93 8.59 7.49 -8.39
N THR A 94 7.97 8.51 -9.00
CA THR A 94 6.59 8.91 -8.67
C THR A 94 5.66 8.12 -9.59
N ILE A 95 4.87 7.18 -9.04
CA ILE A 95 3.88 6.46 -9.84
C ILE A 95 2.56 7.21 -9.80
N SER A 96 2.10 7.66 -10.96
CA SER A 96 0.68 7.98 -11.17
C SER A 96 0.01 6.75 -11.78
N TYR A 97 -0.45 5.84 -10.94
CA TYR A 97 -1.30 4.75 -11.43
C TYR A 97 -2.63 5.38 -11.85
N GLN A 98 -2.96 5.33 -13.14
CA GLN A 98 -4.36 5.38 -13.54
C GLN A 98 -4.83 3.92 -13.54
N PRO A 99 -5.62 3.47 -12.54
CA PRO A 99 -6.28 2.19 -12.67
C PRO A 99 -7.11 2.21 -13.95
N ALA A 100 -7.09 1.11 -14.69
CA ALA A 100 -8.19 0.82 -15.60
C ALA A 100 -9.49 1.03 -14.81
N ALA A 101 -10.38 1.88 -15.33
CA ALA A 101 -11.63 2.25 -14.67
C ALA A 101 -12.32 0.98 -14.15
N PRO A 102 -12.82 0.96 -12.90
CA PRO A 102 -13.44 -0.23 -12.36
C PRO A 102 -14.56 -0.69 -13.32
N PRO A 103 -14.59 -1.97 -13.72
CA PRO A 103 -15.73 -2.48 -14.46
C PRO A 103 -16.94 -2.39 -13.53
N ASN A 104 -17.85 -1.49 -13.88
CA ASN A 104 -19.04 -1.07 -13.14
C ASN A 104 -18.79 -0.03 -12.02
N ALA A 105 -18.54 1.23 -12.42
CA ALA A 105 -19.02 2.42 -11.70
C ALA A 105 -20.56 2.58 -11.84
N GLY A 106 -21.29 1.47 -11.73
CA GLY A 106 -22.74 1.43 -11.70
C GLY A 106 -23.21 1.25 -10.27
N LEU A 107 -22.93 2.24 -9.41
CA LEU A 107 -23.73 2.41 -8.20
C LEU A 107 -24.92 3.28 -8.60
N SER A 108 -26.03 2.59 -8.85
CA SER A 108 -27.34 3.16 -9.08
C SER A 108 -27.63 4.27 -8.07
N ASP A 109 -27.85 5.47 -8.61
CA ASP A 109 -28.48 6.59 -7.94
C ASP A 109 -29.87 6.16 -7.44
N ALA A 110 -29.95 5.85 -6.15
CA ALA A 110 -31.18 5.66 -5.41
C ALA A 110 -31.08 6.36 -4.05
N GLY A 111 -31.04 7.69 -4.08
CA GLY A 111 -31.98 8.51 -3.31
C GLY A 111 -32.04 8.37 -1.79
N THR A 112 -30.98 7.93 -1.11
CA THR A 112 -30.84 8.12 0.34
C THR A 112 -29.51 8.83 0.60
N SER A 113 -29.58 10.00 1.25
CA SER A 113 -28.38 10.70 1.70
C SER A 113 -27.65 9.78 2.68
N PHE A 114 -26.54 9.19 2.25
CA PHE A 114 -25.70 8.38 3.11
C PHE A 114 -24.97 9.30 4.09
N VAL A 115 -25.48 9.43 5.31
CA VAL A 115 -24.94 10.32 6.34
C VAL A 115 -23.95 9.56 7.22
N LEU A 116 -22.71 10.07 7.29
CA LEU A 116 -21.71 9.71 8.28
C LEU A 116 -21.89 10.61 9.50
N ASP A 117 -22.48 10.07 10.57
CA ASP A 117 -22.83 10.79 11.80
C ASP A 117 -22.30 10.15 13.09
N GLU A 118 -21.63 8.99 13.01
CA GLU A 118 -20.90 8.46 14.16
C GLU A 118 -19.64 9.30 14.38
N THR A 119 -19.64 10.08 15.46
CA THR A 119 -18.62 11.12 15.73
C THR A 119 -17.52 10.65 16.66
N THR A 120 -17.66 9.46 17.26
CA THR A 120 -16.61 8.87 18.09
C THR A 120 -15.34 8.68 17.25
N PRO A 121 -14.19 9.25 17.64
CA PRO A 121 -12.96 9.10 16.89
C PRO A 121 -12.53 7.62 16.82
N THR A 122 -12.42 7.08 15.60
CA THR A 122 -12.03 5.68 15.39
C THR A 122 -10.71 5.58 14.65
N LEU A 123 -9.74 4.91 15.25
CA LEU A 123 -8.45 4.62 14.63
C LEU A 123 -8.44 3.20 14.07
N PHE A 124 -8.24 3.04 12.77
CA PHE A 124 -7.93 1.75 12.16
C PHE A 124 -6.44 1.50 12.28
N VAL A 125 -6.08 0.35 12.86
CA VAL A 125 -4.68 0.05 13.22
C VAL A 125 -4.26 -1.29 12.63
N ASP A 126 -3.23 -1.26 11.78
CA ASP A 126 -2.43 -2.44 11.45
C ASP A 126 -1.28 -2.64 12.45
N PHE A 127 -0.67 -3.82 12.44
CA PHE A 127 0.44 -4.21 13.28
C PHE A 127 1.75 -4.17 12.50
N ASP A 128 1.82 -4.93 11.41
CA ASP A 128 3.02 -5.05 10.59
C ASP A 128 3.31 -3.70 9.90
N GLY A 129 4.60 -3.33 9.86
CA GLY A 129 5.01 -2.01 9.35
C GLY A 129 4.42 -0.79 10.08
N THR A 130 3.65 -0.98 11.16
CA THR A 130 2.88 0.06 11.85
C THR A 130 3.29 0.15 13.32
N LEU A 131 2.96 -0.87 14.12
CA LEU A 131 3.31 -0.98 15.54
C LEU A 131 4.65 -1.68 15.78
N HIS A 132 5.27 -2.20 14.73
CA HIS A 132 6.64 -2.69 14.70
C HIS A 132 7.20 -2.64 13.28
N VAL A 133 8.53 -2.72 13.15
CA VAL A 133 9.16 -2.85 11.83
C VAL A 133 9.09 -4.29 11.34
N GLY A 134 8.70 -4.45 10.08
CA GLY A 134 8.70 -5.74 9.39
C GLY A 134 7.34 -6.46 9.42
N ARG A 135 7.30 -7.58 8.71
CA ARG A 135 6.11 -8.44 8.56
C ARG A 135 6.19 -9.63 9.50
N ALA A 136 5.04 -10.01 10.06
CA ALA A 136 4.96 -11.15 10.94
C ALA A 136 4.76 -12.46 10.17
N PHE A 137 5.53 -13.46 10.58
CA PHE A 137 5.35 -14.85 10.23
C PHE A 137 4.78 -15.57 11.46
N ILE A 138 3.54 -16.03 11.33
CA ILE A 138 2.84 -16.82 12.33
C ILE A 138 2.84 -18.27 11.85
N ASP A 139 3.47 -19.15 12.61
CA ASP A 139 3.56 -20.57 12.30
C ASP A 139 2.32 -21.36 12.77
N GLU A 140 2.33 -22.69 12.60
CA GLU A 140 1.23 -23.58 13.00
C GLU A 140 1.04 -23.66 14.52
N CYS A 141 2.03 -23.24 15.30
CA CYS A 141 2.00 -23.19 16.76
C CYS A 141 1.63 -21.79 17.29
N ASN A 142 1.13 -20.90 16.42
CA ASN A 142 0.84 -19.49 16.72
C ASN A 142 2.07 -18.71 17.21
N GLN A 143 3.29 -19.19 16.95
CA GLN A 143 4.50 -18.46 17.28
C GLN A 143 4.72 -17.35 16.25
N ILE A 144 4.91 -16.13 16.73
CA ILE A 144 5.17 -14.97 15.90
C ILE A 144 6.68 -14.71 15.82
N THR A 145 7.17 -14.55 14.59
CA THR A 145 8.51 -14.03 14.29
C THR A 145 8.38 -12.89 13.28
N LEU A 146 9.26 -11.89 13.36
CA LEU A 146 9.30 -10.80 12.38
C LEU A 146 10.48 -11.03 11.42
N ASP A 147 10.30 -10.77 10.13
CA ASP A 147 11.42 -10.79 9.15
C ASP A 147 12.56 -9.82 9.52
N SER A 148 12.22 -8.72 10.19
CA SER A 148 13.16 -7.73 10.70
C SER A 148 14.04 -8.24 11.85
N GLY A 149 13.69 -9.40 12.45
CA GLY A 149 14.31 -9.91 13.67
C GLY A 149 13.99 -9.09 14.93
N ARG A 150 13.09 -8.09 14.82
CA ARG A 150 12.68 -7.25 15.94
C ARG A 150 11.59 -7.91 16.79
N ARG A 151 11.21 -7.22 17.86
CA ARG A 151 10.11 -7.64 18.73
C ARG A 151 8.77 -7.10 18.19
N PRO A 152 7.71 -7.92 18.17
CA PRO A 152 6.36 -7.43 17.92
C PRO A 152 5.98 -6.31 18.88
N MET A 153 5.16 -5.38 18.41
CA MET A 153 4.62 -4.27 19.20
C MET A 153 5.67 -3.31 19.78
N GLU A 154 6.88 -3.22 19.22
CA GLU A 154 7.94 -2.31 19.73
C GLU A 154 7.51 -0.83 19.79
N PHE A 155 6.57 -0.41 18.95
CA PHE A 155 6.04 0.95 18.90
C PHE A 155 4.67 1.11 19.56
N ALA A 156 4.06 0.03 20.07
CA ALA A 156 2.77 0.14 20.77
C ALA A 156 2.78 1.15 21.94
N PRO A 157 3.86 1.26 22.76
CA PRO A 157 3.93 2.30 23.79
C PRO A 157 3.82 3.74 23.24
N LEU A 158 4.31 3.99 22.03
CA LEU A 158 4.18 5.32 21.41
C LEU A 158 2.72 5.63 21.07
N LEU A 159 1.94 4.63 20.64
CA LEU A 159 0.51 4.82 20.42
C LEU A 159 -0.25 5.02 21.73
N VAL A 160 0.14 4.31 22.80
CA VAL A 160 -0.41 4.54 24.15
C VAL A 160 -0.20 6.00 24.57
N GLU A 161 1.02 6.52 24.45
CA GLU A 161 1.33 7.92 24.77
C GLU A 161 0.52 8.92 23.92
N LEU A 162 0.31 8.63 22.64
CA LEU A 162 -0.48 9.49 21.75
C LEU A 162 -1.97 9.53 22.14
N LEU A 163 -2.52 8.42 22.61
CA LEU A 163 -3.95 8.28 22.92
C LEU A 163 -4.28 8.56 24.39
N GLU A 164 -3.28 8.71 25.27
CA GLU A 164 -3.47 8.98 26.70
C GLU A 164 -4.36 10.22 26.96
N PRO A 165 -4.20 11.35 26.25
CA PRO A 165 -5.09 12.52 26.43
C PRO A 165 -6.51 12.35 25.87
N TYR A 166 -6.76 11.29 25.10
CA TYR A 166 -7.97 11.09 24.28
C TYR A 166 -8.62 9.73 24.60
N PRO A 167 -9.21 9.55 25.80
CA PRO A 167 -9.66 8.23 26.29
C PRO A 167 -10.81 7.60 25.50
N ASP A 168 -11.54 8.39 24.74
CA ASP A 168 -12.71 8.01 23.94
C ASP A 168 -12.37 7.58 22.50
N VAL A 169 -11.10 7.64 22.10
CA VAL A 169 -10.67 7.09 20.82
C VAL A 169 -10.82 5.56 20.84
N GLU A 170 -11.62 5.06 19.90
CA GLU A 170 -11.84 3.65 19.65
C GLU A 170 -10.83 3.10 18.63
N ILE A 171 -10.53 1.80 18.72
CA ILE A 171 -9.62 1.10 17.82
C ILE A 171 -10.37 0.01 17.07
N VAL A 172 -10.18 -0.02 15.75
CA VAL A 172 -10.58 -1.12 14.88
C VAL A 172 -9.35 -1.77 14.29
N LEU A 173 -9.17 -3.07 14.51
CA LEU A 173 -7.99 -3.77 14.01
C LEU A 173 -8.16 -4.14 12.54
N THR A 174 -7.17 -3.76 11.73
CA THR A 174 -7.08 -4.09 10.30
C THR A 174 -5.99 -5.11 10.02
N THR A 175 -5.38 -5.73 11.03
CA THR A 175 -4.18 -6.54 10.79
C THR A 175 -4.40 -7.87 10.06
N SER A 176 -3.40 -8.27 9.26
CA SER A 176 -3.32 -9.58 8.59
C SER A 176 -3.27 -10.76 9.59
N TRP A 177 -2.89 -10.52 10.84
CA TRP A 177 -2.80 -11.55 11.88
C TRP A 177 -4.14 -12.24 12.13
N LEU A 178 -5.26 -11.54 11.91
CA LEU A 178 -6.63 -12.04 12.03
C LEU A 178 -6.98 -13.17 11.04
N GLN A 179 -6.12 -13.44 10.05
CA GLN A 179 -6.24 -14.58 9.15
C GLN A 179 -5.79 -15.89 9.81
N LYS A 180 -4.92 -15.82 10.81
CA LYS A 180 -4.32 -17.00 11.48
C LYS A 180 -4.72 -17.10 12.95
N LEU A 181 -4.85 -15.96 13.63
CA LEU A 181 -5.18 -15.87 15.04
C LEU A 181 -6.65 -15.47 15.27
N SER A 182 -7.20 -15.87 16.41
CA SER A 182 -8.48 -15.36 16.88
C SER A 182 -8.38 -13.88 17.28
N VAL A 183 -9.51 -13.18 17.35
CA VAL A 183 -9.54 -11.77 17.78
C VAL A 183 -8.95 -11.62 19.18
N ALA A 184 -9.27 -12.53 20.10
CA ALA A 184 -8.76 -12.51 21.47
C ALA A 184 -7.23 -12.68 21.52
N GLU A 185 -6.66 -13.58 20.70
CA GLU A 185 -5.21 -13.77 20.60
C GLU A 185 -4.54 -12.51 20.06
N VAL A 186 -5.05 -11.94 18.95
CA VAL A 186 -4.51 -10.70 18.37
C VAL A 186 -4.54 -9.55 19.38
N VAL A 187 -5.68 -9.35 20.07
CA VAL A 187 -5.83 -8.30 21.09
C VAL A 187 -4.89 -8.53 22.28
N SER A 188 -4.60 -9.79 22.64
CA SER A 188 -3.71 -10.10 23.77
C SER A 188 -2.25 -9.68 23.56
N HIS A 189 -1.86 -9.40 22.30
CA HIS A 189 -0.54 -8.84 22.00
C HIS A 189 -0.43 -7.34 22.29
N LEU A 190 -1.56 -6.62 22.39
CA LEU A 190 -1.54 -5.19 22.67
C LEU A 190 -1.34 -4.91 24.17
N PRO A 191 -0.67 -3.80 24.53
CA PRO A 191 -0.76 -3.25 25.88
C PRO A 191 -2.23 -3.05 26.30
N LEU A 192 -2.52 -3.21 27.59
CA LEU A 192 -3.89 -3.17 28.13
C LEU A 192 -4.63 -1.87 27.76
N GLU A 193 -3.88 -0.76 27.70
CA GLU A 193 -4.34 0.58 27.36
C GLU A 193 -4.87 0.69 25.92
N LEU A 194 -4.33 -0.11 25.00
CA LEU A 194 -4.80 -0.20 23.62
C LEU A 194 -5.86 -1.31 23.48
N ALA A 195 -5.63 -2.46 24.12
CA ALA A 195 -6.55 -3.59 24.09
C ALA A 195 -7.96 -3.19 24.58
N GLY A 196 -8.04 -2.38 25.64
CA GLY A 196 -9.30 -1.87 26.18
C GLY A 196 -10.06 -0.90 25.26
N ARG A 197 -9.42 -0.43 24.18
CA ARG A 197 -10.02 0.47 23.18
C ARG A 197 -10.47 -0.28 21.91
N VAL A 198 -10.16 -1.58 21.79
CA VAL A 198 -10.53 -2.35 20.60
C VAL A 198 -12.03 -2.65 20.62
N VAL A 199 -12.76 -2.05 19.70
CA VAL A 199 -14.22 -2.21 19.57
C VAL A 199 -14.63 -3.10 18.40
N GLY A 200 -13.70 -3.36 17.47
CA GLY A 200 -14.00 -4.14 16.28
C GLY A 200 -12.77 -4.56 15.48
N THR A 201 -13.01 -5.33 14.43
CA THR A 201 -12.01 -5.72 13.44
C THR A 201 -12.61 -5.73 12.04
N THR A 202 -11.77 -5.66 11.01
CA THR A 202 -12.22 -5.82 9.61
C THR A 202 -12.24 -7.27 9.14
N ARG A 203 -12.05 -8.26 10.04
CA ARG A 203 -11.91 -9.69 9.71
C ARG A 203 -13.07 -10.24 8.87
N ASP A 204 -14.30 -9.82 9.19
CA ASP A 204 -15.51 -10.37 8.58
C ASP A 204 -15.87 -9.70 7.24
N ILE A 205 -15.08 -8.72 6.81
CA ILE A 205 -15.26 -8.02 5.54
C ILE A 205 -14.39 -8.69 4.49
N LYS A 206 -15.02 -9.32 3.51
CA LYS A 206 -14.31 -9.96 2.39
C LYS A 206 -14.09 -8.97 1.26
N PRO A 207 -12.83 -8.68 0.88
CA PRO A 207 -12.56 -7.83 -0.27
C PRO A 207 -13.00 -8.50 -1.56
N ARG A 208 -13.43 -7.69 -2.53
CA ARG A 208 -13.69 -8.19 -3.90
C ARG A 208 -12.36 -8.58 -4.55
N MET A 209 -12.39 -9.64 -5.36
CA MET A 209 -11.20 -10.15 -6.06
C MET A 209 -10.47 -9.06 -6.86
N SER A 210 -11.21 -8.14 -7.52
CA SER A 210 -10.61 -7.03 -8.25
C SER A 210 -9.72 -6.13 -7.38
N TYR A 211 -10.11 -5.89 -6.12
CA TYR A 211 -9.33 -5.09 -5.18
C TYR A 211 -8.14 -5.85 -4.60
N VAL A 212 -8.27 -7.17 -4.44
CA VAL A 212 -7.12 -8.04 -4.07
C VAL A 212 -6.06 -7.98 -5.16
N LEU A 213 -6.46 -8.12 -6.43
CA LEU A 213 -5.53 -8.06 -7.56
C LEU A 213 -4.89 -6.67 -7.74
N SER A 214 -5.62 -5.60 -7.40
CA SER A 214 -5.09 -4.23 -7.45
C SER A 214 -4.25 -3.85 -6.21
N GLY A 215 -4.21 -4.69 -5.16
CA GLY A 215 -3.61 -4.36 -3.86
C GLY A 215 -4.38 -3.33 -3.03
N ALA A 216 -5.63 -3.04 -3.39
CA ALA A 216 -6.48 -2.06 -2.70
C ALA A 216 -7.50 -2.73 -1.77
N ASP A 217 -7.33 -4.02 -1.47
CA ASP A 217 -8.18 -4.81 -0.61
C ASP A 217 -8.19 -4.28 0.83
N ARG A 218 -7.03 -3.89 1.36
CA ARG A 218 -6.92 -3.25 2.68
C ARG A 218 -7.78 -2.00 2.78
N THR A 219 -7.61 -1.11 1.81
CA THR A 219 -8.38 0.13 1.71
C THR A 219 -9.87 -0.16 1.56
N TYR A 220 -10.25 -1.15 0.74
CA TYR A 220 -11.64 -1.55 0.56
C TYR A 220 -12.28 -2.00 1.88
N VAL A 221 -11.62 -2.86 2.67
CA VAL A 221 -12.21 -3.37 3.92
C VAL A 221 -12.37 -2.26 4.96
N ILE A 222 -11.43 -1.32 5.04
CA ILE A 222 -11.50 -0.14 5.91
C ILE A 222 -12.69 0.74 5.52
N VAL A 223 -12.79 1.12 4.24
CA VAL A 223 -13.89 1.96 3.74
C VAL A 223 -15.23 1.27 3.96
N SER A 224 -15.32 -0.04 3.71
CA SER A 224 -16.54 -0.83 3.92
C SER A 224 -16.94 -0.84 5.39
N TYR A 225 -15.99 -0.98 6.31
CA TYR A 225 -16.25 -0.89 7.74
C TYR A 225 -16.74 0.51 8.13
N ALA A 226 -16.00 1.55 7.72
CA ALA A 226 -16.31 2.94 8.06
C ALA A 226 -17.70 3.35 7.57
N TYR A 227 -18.08 2.95 6.35
CA TYR A 227 -19.42 3.17 5.84
C TYR A 227 -20.47 2.33 6.57
N GLY A 228 -20.22 1.04 6.79
CA GLY A 228 -21.14 0.17 7.53
C GLY A 228 -21.47 0.69 8.94
N HIS A 229 -20.51 1.33 9.59
CA HIS A 229 -20.64 1.92 10.93
C HIS A 229 -20.87 3.44 10.92
N ARG A 230 -21.04 4.04 9.73
CA ARG A 230 -21.34 5.47 9.53
C ARG A 230 -20.32 6.41 10.19
N LEU A 231 -19.06 5.98 10.27
CA LEU A 231 -17.97 6.70 10.91
C LEU A 231 -17.70 8.01 10.19
N LYS A 232 -17.79 9.12 10.92
CA LYS A 232 -17.44 10.46 10.47
C LYS A 232 -15.98 10.77 10.75
N ASN A 233 -15.53 10.50 11.98
CA ASN A 233 -14.21 10.85 12.47
C ASN A 233 -13.33 9.60 12.54
N TRP A 234 -12.62 9.28 11.46
CA TRP A 234 -11.75 8.11 11.46
C TRP A 234 -10.43 8.36 10.75
N LEU A 235 -9.41 7.60 11.12
CA LEU A 235 -8.08 7.61 10.49
C LEU A 235 -7.55 6.17 10.45
N ALA A 236 -6.94 5.77 9.35
CA ALA A 236 -6.24 4.50 9.22
C ALA A 236 -4.73 4.71 9.19
N ILE A 237 -4.02 3.98 10.05
CA ILE A 237 -2.55 3.94 10.09
C ILE A 237 -2.08 2.54 9.65
N ASP A 238 -1.40 2.48 8.51
CA ASP A 238 -1.12 1.22 7.81
C ASP A 238 0.01 1.45 6.79
N ASP A 239 0.89 0.48 6.59
CA ASP A 239 1.97 0.55 5.59
C ASP A 239 1.53 0.07 4.19
N ALA A 240 0.32 -0.46 4.07
CA ALA A 240 -0.20 -1.13 2.88
C ALA A 240 -1.62 -0.66 2.46
N VAL A 241 -1.93 0.63 2.66
CA VAL A 241 -3.20 1.25 2.21
C VAL A 241 -3.09 1.87 0.81
N PHE A 242 -3.15 1.02 -0.21
CA PHE A 242 -3.05 1.43 -1.62
C PHE A 242 -4.43 1.72 -2.26
N GLY A 243 -4.43 2.52 -3.32
CA GLY A 243 -5.64 2.79 -4.12
C GLY A 243 -6.70 3.63 -3.40
N ALA A 244 -6.38 4.31 -2.29
CA ALA A 244 -7.33 5.16 -1.56
C ALA A 244 -8.04 6.22 -2.41
N SER A 245 -7.42 6.69 -3.49
CA SER A 245 -8.01 7.64 -4.44
C SER A 245 -9.24 7.10 -5.20
N GLN A 246 -9.40 5.79 -5.30
CA GLN A 246 -10.53 5.17 -6.01
C GLN A 246 -11.80 5.04 -5.14
N PHE A 247 -11.70 5.38 -3.86
CA PHE A 247 -12.80 5.25 -2.90
C PHE A 247 -13.35 6.62 -2.49
N GLY A 248 -14.63 6.63 -2.13
CA GLY A 248 -15.39 7.83 -1.83
C GLY A 248 -16.54 8.03 -2.83
N ARG A 249 -17.37 9.05 -2.56
CA ARG A 249 -18.37 9.51 -3.55
C ARG A 249 -17.69 10.14 -4.76
N GLU A 250 -16.62 10.87 -4.50
CA GLU A 250 -15.75 11.47 -5.50
C GLU A 250 -14.34 10.87 -5.38
N PRO A 251 -13.60 10.70 -6.49
CA PRO A 251 -12.22 10.26 -6.44
C PRO A 251 -11.38 11.11 -5.49
N GLY A 252 -10.66 10.46 -4.59
CA GLY A 252 -9.79 11.12 -3.62
C GLY A 252 -10.48 11.67 -2.37
N ALA A 253 -11.80 11.60 -2.27
CA ALA A 253 -12.55 12.18 -1.14
C ALA A 253 -12.14 11.60 0.23
N LEU A 254 -11.63 10.36 0.26
CA LEU A 254 -11.22 9.69 1.51
C LEU A 254 -9.71 9.74 1.78
N LEU A 255 -8.90 10.38 0.93
CA LEU A 255 -7.43 10.35 1.06
C LEU A 255 -6.94 10.84 2.42
N ALA A 256 -7.58 11.86 2.99
CA ALA A 256 -7.21 12.41 4.29
C ALA A 256 -7.42 11.43 5.47
N HIS A 257 -8.23 10.38 5.28
CA HIS A 257 -8.47 9.35 6.28
C HIS A 257 -7.42 8.22 6.26
N PHE A 258 -6.48 8.22 5.31
CA PHE A 258 -5.44 7.21 5.21
C PHE A 258 -4.07 7.83 5.44
N LEU A 259 -3.35 7.34 6.45
CA LEU A 259 -1.98 7.68 6.72
C LEU A 259 -1.08 6.49 6.38
N LEU A 260 -0.53 6.51 5.16
CA LEU A 260 0.43 5.52 4.68
C LEU A 260 1.75 5.65 5.45
N LEU A 261 2.19 4.55 6.05
CA LEU A 261 3.42 4.48 6.84
C LEU A 261 4.59 3.93 6.02
N ASP A 262 5.81 4.33 6.38
CA ASP A 262 7.03 3.64 5.94
C ASP A 262 7.20 2.38 6.78
N SER A 263 7.09 1.20 6.16
CA SER A 263 7.17 -0.10 6.85
C SER A 263 8.49 -0.33 7.60
N ALA A 264 9.56 0.38 7.23
CA ALA A 264 10.85 0.33 7.93
C ALA A 264 10.87 1.13 9.23
N ARG A 265 9.85 1.97 9.47
CA ARG A 265 9.80 2.91 10.61
C ARG A 265 8.48 2.89 11.36
N GLY A 266 7.38 2.51 10.72
CA GLY A 266 6.02 2.58 11.23
C GLY A 266 5.71 3.91 11.91
N ILE A 267 5.03 3.84 13.06
CA ILE A 267 4.80 5.02 13.92
C ILE A 267 6.03 5.41 14.75
N GLY A 268 7.16 4.72 14.61
CA GLY A 268 8.44 5.16 15.19
C GLY A 268 8.92 6.50 14.59
N ASP A 269 8.59 6.77 13.33
CA ASP A 269 8.88 8.05 12.68
C ASP A 269 8.11 9.21 13.34
N ALA A 270 8.74 10.37 13.47
CA ALA A 270 8.12 11.56 14.05
C ALA A 270 7.04 12.15 13.14
N ILE A 271 7.16 12.01 11.81
CA ILE A 271 6.22 12.61 10.86
C ILE A 271 4.81 12.00 10.98
N PRO A 272 4.61 10.67 10.92
CA PRO A 272 3.30 10.07 11.13
C PRO A 272 2.73 10.37 12.52
N ARG A 273 3.55 10.32 13.58
CA ARG A 273 3.11 10.68 14.93
C ARG A 273 2.61 12.10 15.02
N GLN A 274 3.28 13.05 14.37
CA GLN A 274 2.82 14.44 14.34
C GLN A 274 1.50 14.57 13.57
N HIS A 275 1.29 13.79 12.51
CA HIS A 275 0.02 13.77 11.79
C HIS A 275 -1.11 13.20 12.65
N ILE A 276 -0.88 12.08 13.34
CA ILE A 276 -1.83 11.49 14.29
C ILE A 276 -2.20 12.50 15.39
N ARG A 277 -1.23 13.23 15.96
CA ARG A 277 -1.51 14.28 16.96
C ARG A 277 -2.41 15.39 16.42
N ARG A 278 -2.19 15.84 15.19
CA ARG A 278 -3.04 16.88 14.57
C ARG A 278 -4.45 16.36 14.38
N TRP A 279 -4.60 15.17 13.79
CA TRP A 279 -5.91 14.55 13.61
C TRP A 279 -6.64 14.40 14.95
N LEU A 280 -5.97 13.90 16.00
CA LEU A 280 -6.54 13.79 17.34
C LEU A 280 -6.98 15.16 17.90
N ALA A 281 -6.16 16.19 17.76
CA ALA A 281 -6.52 17.53 18.21
C ALA A 281 -7.75 18.08 17.45
N ASP A 282 -7.78 17.91 16.13
CA ASP A 282 -8.84 18.42 15.26
C ASP A 282 -10.19 17.75 15.59
N VAL A 283 -10.24 16.41 15.66
CA VAL A 283 -11.50 15.68 15.89
C VAL A 283 -12.07 15.87 17.30
N HIS A 284 -11.25 16.28 18.28
CA HIS A 284 -11.73 16.61 19.64
C HIS A 284 -12.05 18.11 19.79
N HIS A 285 -11.44 18.98 18.98
CA HIS A 285 -11.83 20.39 18.92
C HIS A 285 -13.26 20.56 18.37
N ASP A 286 -13.59 19.82 17.30
CA ASP A 286 -14.90 19.83 16.66
C ASP A 286 -16.05 19.31 17.55
N ARG A 287 -15.74 18.64 18.66
CA ARG A 287 -16.73 18.14 19.64
C ARG A 287 -16.98 19.08 20.81
N SER A 288 -16.20 20.14 20.94
CA SER A 288 -16.30 21.10 22.06
C SER A 288 -17.34 22.21 21.85
N PHE A 289 -18.20 22.07 20.83
CA PHE A 289 -19.25 23.04 20.46
C PHE A 289 -20.63 22.40 20.40
#